data_AF-A0A0F7LPW6-F1
#
_entry.id   AF-A0A0F7LPW6-F1
#
_cell.length_a   1.000
_cell.length_b   1.000
_cell.length_c   1.000
_cell.angle_alpha   90.00
_cell.angle_beta   90.00
_cell.angle_gamma   90.00
#
_symmetry.space_group_name_H-M   'P 1'
#
loop_
_entity.id
_entity.type
_entity.pdbx_description
1 polymer ?
#
loop_
_entity_poly.entity_id
_entity_poly.type
_entity_poly.pdbx_seq_one_letter_code
_entity_poly.pdbx_strand_id
1 'polypeptide(L)'
;MEMREKLQYIDKLKNAIDKNDFESFHKIFNELQGNFLNLAPLILLDNINHLIRDAKNIKGCFSNHHYDAADLKLWEIISAILEHLNQSSKIMQSYINKHLEKDK
;
A
#
# COMPACT_ATOMS: atom_id res chain seq x y z
N MET A 1 -2.17 -9.81 -19.16
CA MET A 1 -3.27 -9.18 -18.41
C MET A 1 -3.07 -7.68 -18.48
N GLU A 2 -4.02 -6.96 -19.05
CA GLU A 2 -3.92 -5.50 -19.18
C GLU A 2 -4.00 -4.81 -17.81
N MET A 3 -3.46 -3.59 -17.69
CA MET A 3 -3.49 -2.82 -16.43
C MET A 3 -4.91 -2.62 -15.89
N ARG A 4 -5.90 -2.47 -16.78
CA ARG A 4 -7.31 -2.34 -16.41
C ARG A 4 -7.85 -3.59 -15.74
N GLU A 5 -7.54 -4.77 -16.28
CA GLU A 5 -7.92 -6.05 -15.68
C GLU A 5 -7.23 -6.24 -14.33
N LYS A 6 -5.95 -5.85 -14.22
CA LYS A 6 -5.20 -5.91 -12.96
C LYS A 6 -5.89 -5.12 -11.85
N LEU A 7 -6.31 -3.88 -12.13
CA LEU A 7 -7.03 -3.04 -11.18
C LEU A 7 -8.37 -3.65 -10.74
N GLN A 8 -9.12 -4.24 -11.66
CA GLN A 8 -10.39 -4.91 -11.33
C GLN A 8 -10.20 -6.09 -10.37
N TYR A 9 -9.13 -6.87 -10.52
CA TYR A 9 -8.81 -7.95 -9.59
C TYR A 9 -8.44 -7.43 -8.20
N ILE A 10 -7.70 -6.32 -8.13
CA ILE A 10 -7.38 -5.66 -6.86
C ILE A 10 -8.65 -5.20 -6.15
N ASP A 11 -9.59 -4.56 -6.86
CA ASP A 11 -10.86 -4.12 -6.28
C ASP A 11 -11.71 -5.30 -5.78
N LYS A 12 -11.74 -6.41 -6.52
CA LYS A 12 -12.45 -7.63 -6.09
C LYS A 12 -11.84 -8.22 -4.82
N LEU A 13 -10.51 -8.30 -4.75
CA LEU A 13 -9.79 -8.79 -3.55
C LEU A 13 -10.06 -7.90 -2.33
N LYS A 14 -9.98 -6.57 -2.48
CA LYS A 14 -10.29 -5.62 -1.41
C LYS A 14 -11.72 -5.79 -0.91
N ASN A 15 -12.70 -5.84 -1.81
CA ASN A 15 -14.10 -6.03 -1.45
C ASN A 15 -14.36 -7.34 -0.71
N ALA A 16 -13.66 -8.43 -1.07
CA ALA A 16 -13.78 -9.71 -0.37
C ALA A 16 -13.23 -9.62 1.06
N ILE A 17 -12.07 -8.95 1.24
CA ILE A 17 -11.46 -8.72 2.55
C ILE A 17 -12.37 -7.84 3.42
N ASP A 18 -12.86 -6.72 2.90
CA ASP A 18 -13.72 -5.78 3.64
C ASP A 18 -15.02 -6.41 4.13
N LYS A 19 -15.52 -7.42 3.40
CA LYS A 19 -16.75 -8.17 3.75
C LYS A 19 -16.49 -9.42 4.60
N ASN A 20 -15.23 -9.73 4.91
CA ASN A 20 -14.83 -11.02 5.50
C ASN A 20 -15.31 -12.24 4.68
N ASP A 21 -15.41 -12.09 3.35
CA ASP A 21 -15.82 -13.15 2.44
C ASP A 21 -14.60 -13.96 1.98
N PHE A 22 -14.18 -14.88 2.85
CA PHE A 22 -13.01 -15.72 2.64
C PHE A 22 -13.16 -16.69 1.46
N GLU A 23 -14.39 -17.10 1.13
CA GLU A 23 -14.67 -18.00 0.01
C GLU A 23 -14.44 -17.27 -1.32
N SER A 24 -14.99 -16.07 -1.47
CA SER A 24 -14.73 -15.21 -2.63
C SER A 24 -13.25 -14.85 -2.73
N PHE A 25 -12.59 -14.53 -1.61
CA PHE A 25 -11.15 -14.28 -1.59
C PHE A 25 -10.36 -15.48 -2.12
N HIS A 26 -10.61 -16.68 -1.62
CA HIS A 26 -9.92 -17.89 -2.07
C HIS A 26 -10.16 -18.17 -3.55
N LYS A 27 -11.38 -17.97 -4.04
CA LYS A 27 -11.72 -18.15 -5.45
C LYS A 27 -10.95 -17.18 -6.35
N ILE A 28 -10.97 -15.89 -6.02
CA ILE A 28 -10.24 -14.85 -6.77
C ILE A 28 -8.73 -15.12 -6.70
N PHE A 29 -8.21 -15.50 -5.54
CA PHE A 29 -6.79 -15.80 -5.36
C PHE A 29 -6.35 -17.02 -6.21
N ASN A 30 -7.16 -18.08 -6.27
CA ASN A 30 -6.90 -19.24 -7.11
C ASN A 30 -6.98 -18.91 -8.62
N GLU A 31 -7.92 -18.06 -9.04
CA GLU A 31 -7.98 -17.54 -10.42
C GLU A 31 -6.69 -16.75 -10.78
N LEU A 32 -6.03 -16.17 -9.77
CA LEU A 32 -4.81 -15.40 -9.91
C LEU A 32 -3.51 -16.19 -9.71
N GLN A 33 -3.53 -17.49 -9.40
CA GLN A 33 -2.33 -18.23 -8.98
C GLN A 33 -1.13 -18.17 -9.97
N GLY A 34 -1.34 -17.87 -11.25
CA GLY A 34 -0.28 -17.60 -12.24
C GLY A 34 0.05 -16.12 -12.48
N ASN A 35 -0.83 -15.19 -12.10
CA ASN A 35 -0.71 -13.74 -12.33
C ASN A 35 -0.59 -12.91 -11.05
N PHE A 36 -0.65 -13.54 -9.86
CA PHE A 36 -0.56 -12.84 -8.59
C PHE A 36 0.76 -12.09 -8.44
N LEU A 37 1.87 -12.63 -8.95
CA LEU A 37 3.17 -11.95 -8.97
C LEU A 37 3.15 -10.64 -9.77
N ASN A 38 2.23 -10.49 -10.73
CA ASN A 38 2.03 -9.27 -11.51
C ASN A 38 1.11 -8.25 -10.82
N LEU A 39 0.41 -8.66 -9.76
CA LEU A 39 -0.55 -7.87 -9.00
C LEU A 39 -0.04 -7.47 -7.62
N ALA A 40 0.70 -8.36 -6.96
CA ALA A 40 1.23 -8.14 -5.63
C ALA A 40 2.03 -6.83 -5.51
N PRO A 41 2.89 -6.45 -6.48
CA PRO A 41 3.58 -5.16 -6.43
C PRO A 41 2.62 -3.96 -6.41
N LEU A 42 1.53 -4.02 -7.19
CA LEU A 42 0.52 -2.96 -7.24
C LEU A 42 -0.25 -2.85 -5.91
N ILE A 43 -0.63 -3.98 -5.32
CA ILE A 43 -1.31 -4.04 -4.02
C ILE A 43 -0.38 -3.50 -2.91
N LEU A 44 0.89 -3.92 -2.92
CA LEU A 44 1.88 -3.48 -1.94
C LEU A 44 2.13 -1.97 -2.04
N LEU A 45 2.25 -1.42 -3.25
CA LEU A 45 2.39 0.02 -3.46
C LEU A 45 1.18 0.79 -2.91
N ASP A 46 -0.04 0.32 -3.18
CA ASP A 46 -1.25 0.95 -2.67
C ASP A 46 -1.31 0.94 -1.15
N ASN A 47 -0.93 -0.17 -0.51
CA ASN A 47 -0.84 -0.27 0.94
C ASN A 47 0.23 0.67 1.53
N ILE A 48 1.41 0.77 0.91
CA ILE A 48 2.46 1.72 1.34
C ILE A 48 1.92 3.16 1.26
N ASN A 49 1.23 3.52 0.18
CA ASN A 49 0.66 4.86 0.02
C ASN A 49 -0.42 5.16 1.05
N HIS A 50 -1.24 4.18 1.43
CA HIS A 50 -2.18 4.30 2.55
C HIS A 50 -1.45 4.58 3.87
N LEU A 51 -0.41 3.80 4.19
CA LEU A 51 0.39 4.01 5.40
C LEU A 51 1.07 5.38 5.43
N ILE A 52 1.55 5.89 4.28
CA ILE A 52 2.10 7.25 4.15
C ILE A 52 1.05 8.29 4.53
N ARG A 53 -0.18 8.13 4.03
CA ARG A 53 -1.29 9.05 4.32
C ARG A 53 -1.61 9.04 5.82
N ASP A 54 -1.72 7.87 6.41
CA ASP A 54 -2.06 7.73 7.82
C ASP A 54 -0.95 8.28 8.72
N ALA A 55 0.32 8.00 8.39
CA ALA A 55 1.47 8.58 9.09
C ALA A 55 1.52 10.11 8.99
N LYS A 56 1.18 10.69 7.82
CA LYS A 56 1.06 12.15 7.66
C LYS A 56 -0.05 12.74 8.53
N ASN A 57 -1.21 12.07 8.59
CA ASN A 57 -2.34 12.51 9.41
C ASN A 57 -1.96 12.50 10.90
N ILE A 58 -1.34 11.41 11.37
CA ILE A 58 -0.85 11.29 12.74
C ILE A 58 0.17 12.41 13.03
N LYS A 59 1.16 12.62 12.15
CA LYS A 59 2.17 13.70 12.31
C LYS A 59 1.53 15.09 12.36
N GLY A 60 0.51 15.34 11.54
CA GLY A 60 -0.24 16.60 11.51
C GLY A 60 -1.03 16.87 12.79
N CYS A 61 -1.52 15.82 13.47
CA CYS A 61 -2.14 15.97 14.79
C CYS A 61 -1.14 16.48 15.83
N PHE A 62 0.12 16.03 15.78
CA PHE A 62 1.16 16.52 16.69
C PHE A 62 1.48 18.00 16.46
N SER A 63 1.56 18.49 15.21
CA SER A 63 1.87 19.90 14.92
C SER A 63 0.89 20.91 15.49
N ASN A 64 -0.31 20.48 15.89
CA ASN A 64 -1.36 21.35 16.40
C ASN A 64 -1.45 21.40 17.94
N HIS A 65 -0.62 20.65 18.67
CA HIS A 65 -0.65 20.58 20.14
C HIS A 65 0.67 21.11 20.74
N HIS A 66 0.60 21.79 21.90
CA HIS A 66 1.80 22.19 22.64
C HIS A 66 2.52 20.94 23.14
N TYR A 67 3.83 20.87 22.88
CA TYR A 67 4.62 19.63 22.96
C TYR A 67 5.27 19.41 24.32
N ASP A 68 5.09 18.21 24.85
CA ASP A 68 5.89 17.64 25.94
C ASP A 68 7.04 16.78 25.36
N ALA A 69 8.02 16.40 26.17
CA ALA A 69 9.17 15.59 25.70
C ALA A 69 8.77 14.22 25.09
N ALA A 70 7.66 13.64 25.53
CA ALA A 70 7.12 12.40 24.96
C ALA A 70 6.57 12.60 23.54
N ASP A 71 5.95 13.75 23.26
CA ASP A 71 5.42 14.09 21.94
C ASP A 71 6.52 14.36 20.91
N LEU A 72 7.65 14.93 21.35
CA LEU A 72 8.82 15.12 20.49
C LEU A 72 9.38 13.78 19.99
N LYS A 73 9.55 12.81 20.89
CA LYS A 73 10.05 11.48 20.54
C LYS A 73 9.09 10.74 19.61
N LEU A 74 7.78 10.86 19.84
CA LEU A 74 6.77 10.25 18.98
C LEU A 74 6.76 10.90 17.59
N TRP A 75 6.89 12.23 17.51
CA TRP A 75 7.02 12.97 16.26
C TRP A 75 8.25 12.55 15.45
N GLU A 76 9.40 12.35 16.11
CA GLU A 76 10.63 11.86 15.47
C GLU A 76 10.44 10.44 14.91
N ILE A 77 9.83 9.55 15.69
CA ILE A 77 9.53 8.18 15.25
C ILE A 77 8.61 8.19 14.02
N ILE A 78 7.53 8.96 14.04
CA ILE A 78 6.60 9.07 12.91
C ILE A 78 7.31 9.68 11.69
N SER A 79 8.22 10.63 11.91
CA SER A 79 9.02 11.22 10.83
C SER A 79 9.94 10.20 10.17
N ALA A 80 10.63 9.37 10.96
CA ALA A 80 11.46 8.28 10.46
C ALA A 80 10.62 7.23 9.70
N ILE A 81 9.47 6.82 10.26
CA ILE A 81 8.55 5.89 9.59
C ILE A 81 8.11 6.46 8.24
N LEU A 82 7.73 7.74 8.19
CA LEU A 82 7.30 8.41 6.97
C LEU A 82 8.44 8.46 5.93
N GLU A 83 9.68 8.73 6.34
CA GLU A 83 10.83 8.69 5.44
C GLU A 83 11.03 7.29 4.83
N HIS A 84 11.02 6.26 5.67
CA HIS A 84 11.14 4.87 5.24
C HIS A 84 10.03 4.48 4.26
N LEU A 85 8.76 4.77 4.58
CA LEU A 85 7.63 4.47 3.70
C LEU A 85 7.74 5.19 2.35
N ASN A 86 8.16 6.46 2.33
CA ASN A 86 8.38 7.19 1.07
C ASN A 86 9.50 6.56 0.22
N GLN A 87 10.59 6.11 0.85
CA GLN A 87 11.66 5.39 0.14
C GLN A 87 11.15 4.05 -0.41
N SER A 88 10.41 3.27 0.39
CA SER A 88 9.79 2.01 -0.05
C SER A 88 8.82 2.21 -1.21
N SER A 89 8.00 3.27 -1.18
CA SER A 89 7.09 3.62 -2.29
C SER A 89 7.85 3.88 -3.58
N LYS A 90 8.95 4.66 -3.52
CA LYS A 90 9.82 4.92 -4.69
C LYS A 90 10.46 3.65 -5.24
N ILE A 91 10.95 2.76 -4.37
CA ILE A 91 11.54 1.48 -4.77
C ILE A 91 10.50 0.62 -5.47
N MET A 92 9.30 0.50 -4.89
CA MET A 92 8.22 -0.30 -5.45
C MET A 92 7.74 0.26 -6.79
N GLN A 93 7.57 1.57 -6.91
CA GLN A 93 7.22 2.23 -8.18
C GLN A 93 8.28 1.97 -9.25
N SER A 94 9.56 2.06 -8.91
CA SER A 94 10.67 1.76 -9.82
C SER A 94 10.65 0.30 -10.28
N TYR A 95 10.36 -0.64 -9.37
CA TYR A 95 10.18 -2.05 -9.72
C TYR A 95 9.03 -2.25 -10.70
N ILE A 96 7.85 -1.67 -10.42
CA ILE A 96 6.67 -1.75 -11.29
C ILE A 96 6.99 -1.21 -12.69
N ASN A 97 7.60 -0.03 -12.79
CA ASN A 97 7.94 0.57 -14.08
C ASN A 97 8.94 -0.28 -14.87
N LYS A 98 9.92 -0.92 -14.21
CA LYS A 98 10.92 -1.76 -14.87
C LYS A 98 10.39 -3.10 -15.34
N HIS A 99 9.48 -3.70 -14.59
CA HIS A 99 9.10 -5.10 -14.73
C HIS A 99 7.66 -5.33 -15.17
N LEU A 100 6.76 -4.37 -15.00
CA LEU A 100 5.32 -4.53 -15.30
C LEU A 100 4.81 -3.62 -16.42
N GLU A 101 5.54 -2.57 -16.80
CA GLU A 101 5.16 -1.70 -17.94
C GLU A 101 5.73 -2.17 -19.29
N LYS A 102 6.64 -3.16 -19.30
CA LYS A 102 7.22 -3.72 -20.53
C LYS A 102 6.33 -4.76 -21.23
N ASP A 103 5.25 -5.20 -20.60
CA ASP A 103 4.26 -6.13 -21.18
C ASP A 103 3.22 -5.40 -22.05
N LYS A 104 3.64 -4.44 -22.88
CA LYS A 104 2.78 -3.74 -23.85
C LYS A 104 3.04 -4.22 -25.27
#